data_AF-A0A8F4FT01-F1
#
_entry.id   AF-A0A8F4FT01-F1
#
_cell.length_a   1.000
_cell.length_b   1.000
_cell.length_c   1.000
_cell.angle_alpha   90.00
_cell.angle_beta   90.00
_cell.angle_gamma   90.00
#
_symmetry.space_group_name_H-M   'P 1'
#
loop_
_entity.id
_entity.type
_entity.pdbx_description
1 polymer ?
#
loop_
_entity_poly.entity_id
_entity_poly.type
_entity_poly.pdbx_seq_one_letter_code
_entity_poly.pdbx_strand_id
1 'polypeptide(L)'
;MDEGTAMDLYAVYLGGDLSPGRIGEDHEVVFVVGDDVRDVRKRGRAKWQGKGRCHVDAIVRIDQVDGHAIAATPSPDGATGDVVDLDPTYEPGD
;
A
#
# COMPACT_ATOMS: atom_id res chain seq x y z
N MET A 1 15.59 -25.63 -4.54
CA MET A 1 14.32 -25.12 -3.98
C MET A 1 14.53 -23.63 -3.91
N ASP A 2 13.83 -22.89 -4.74
CA ASP A 2 13.91 -21.44 -4.76
C ASP A 2 13.21 -20.96 -3.49
N GLU A 3 14.00 -20.64 -2.45
CA GLU A 3 13.49 -19.92 -1.29
C GLU A 3 13.24 -18.49 -1.75
N GLY A 4 12.11 -18.30 -2.47
CA GLY A 4 11.64 -16.99 -2.88
C GLY A 4 11.66 -16.09 -1.65
N THR A 5 12.34 -14.94 -1.78
CA THR A 5 12.54 -14.02 -0.66
C THR A 5 11.19 -13.72 -0.01
N ALA A 6 11.11 -13.92 1.31
CA ALA A 6 9.88 -13.73 2.05
C ALA A 6 9.47 -12.25 1.96
N MET A 7 8.40 -12.00 1.21
CA MET A 7 7.89 -10.65 0.98
C MET A 7 6.69 -10.40 1.88
N ASP A 8 6.69 -9.28 2.58
CA ASP A 8 5.64 -8.89 3.49
C ASP A 8 4.72 -7.84 2.82
N LEU A 9 3.42 -7.84 3.18
CA LEU A 9 2.48 -6.80 2.78
C LEU A 9 2.58 -5.61 3.73
N TYR A 10 2.59 -4.39 3.20
CA TYR A 10 2.60 -3.15 3.96
C TYR A 10 1.51 -2.19 3.51
N ALA A 11 0.88 -1.51 4.46
CA ALA A 11 0.16 -0.26 4.20
C ALA A 11 1.10 0.92 4.43
N VAL A 12 1.11 1.86 3.48
CA VAL A 12 1.90 3.09 3.53
C VAL A 12 0.94 4.27 3.49
N TYR A 13 0.98 5.09 4.53
CA TYR A 13 0.21 6.33 4.59
C TYR A 13 1.07 7.47 4.04
N LEU A 14 0.61 8.03 2.92
CA LEU A 14 1.27 9.08 2.17
C LEU A 14 0.55 10.41 2.38
N GLY A 15 1.33 11.48 2.37
CA GLY A 15 0.83 12.84 2.36
C GLY A 15 1.57 13.70 1.33
N GLY A 16 0.99 14.84 0.97
CA GLY A 16 1.57 15.78 0.02
C GLY A 16 1.07 17.20 0.23
N ASP A 17 1.16 18.04 -0.81
CA ASP A 17 0.90 19.46 -0.64
C ASP A 17 -0.60 19.76 -0.43
N LEU A 18 -0.88 20.89 0.22
CA LEU A 18 -2.23 21.43 0.39
C LEU A 18 -2.89 21.76 -0.96
N SER A 19 -4.00 21.09 -1.28
CA SER A 19 -4.81 21.42 -2.44
C SER A 19 -5.51 22.80 -2.29
N PRO A 20 -5.65 23.59 -3.38
CA PRO A 20 -6.31 24.89 -3.31
C PRO A 20 -7.71 24.83 -2.72
N GLY A 21 -8.00 25.69 -1.74
CA GLY A 21 -9.29 25.76 -1.07
C GLY A 21 -9.49 24.74 0.06
N ARG A 22 -8.49 23.92 0.38
CA ARG A 22 -8.47 23.07 1.57
C ARG A 22 -7.68 23.72 2.70
N ILE A 23 -7.89 23.21 3.92
CA ILE A 23 -7.13 23.58 5.13
C ILE A 23 -6.12 22.50 5.56
N GLY A 24 -6.20 21.28 5.01
CA GLY A 24 -5.31 20.16 5.32
C GLY A 24 -4.74 19.52 4.07
N GLU A 25 -3.53 18.97 4.21
CA GLU A 25 -2.79 18.24 3.18
C GLU A 25 -3.59 17.04 2.66
N ASP A 26 -3.42 16.73 1.37
CA ASP A 26 -4.01 15.53 0.78
C ASP A 26 -3.24 14.30 1.27
N HIS A 27 -3.96 13.20 1.53
CA HIS A 27 -3.37 11.95 1.98
C HIS A 27 -4.01 10.75 1.28
N GLU A 28 -3.24 9.67 1.13
CA GLU A 28 -3.74 8.40 0.63
C GLU A 28 -3.04 7.21 1.29
N VAL A 29 -3.73 6.07 1.35
CA VAL A 29 -3.15 4.79 1.77
C VAL A 29 -2.85 3.97 0.52
N VAL A 30 -1.61 3.50 0.39
CA VAL A 30 -1.22 2.57 -0.67
C VAL A 30 -0.67 1.28 -0.09
N PHE A 31 -0.91 0.16 -0.77
CA PHE A 31 -0.37 -1.13 -0.39
C PHE A 31 0.90 -1.46 -1.18
N VAL A 32 1.90 -2.03 -0.52
CA VAL A 32 3.18 -2.41 -1.14
C VAL A 32 3.64 -3.75 -0.57
N VAL A 33 3.99 -4.69 -1.43
CA VAL A 33 4.61 -5.98 -1.04
C VAL A 33 6.12 -5.86 -1.13
N GLY A 34 6.90 -6.08 -0.07
CA GLY A 34 8.36 -5.90 -0.11
C GLY A 34 9.15 -6.64 0.96
N ASP A 35 10.47 -6.71 0.76
CA ASP A 35 11.39 -7.39 1.69
C ASP A 35 11.79 -6.51 2.88
N ASP A 36 11.84 -5.18 2.70
CA ASP A 36 12.26 -4.25 3.75
C ASP A 36 11.55 -2.89 3.68
N VAL A 37 11.49 -2.22 4.84
CA VAL A 37 10.79 -0.94 5.02
C VAL A 37 11.38 0.19 4.16
N ARG A 38 12.67 0.18 3.82
CA ARG A 38 13.29 1.24 2.99
C ARG A 38 12.82 1.14 1.55
N ASP A 39 12.81 -0.07 1.01
CA ASP A 39 12.29 -0.32 -0.34
C ASP A 39 10.77 -0.06 -0.40
N VAL A 40 10.02 -0.53 0.60
CA VAL A 40 8.58 -0.24 0.75
C VAL A 40 8.32 1.27 0.77
N ARG A 41 9.10 2.04 1.54
CA ARG A 41 8.98 3.52 1.58
C ARG A 41 9.23 4.13 0.19
N LYS A 42 10.21 3.63 -0.56
CA LYS A 42 10.54 4.13 -1.91
C LYS A 42 9.41 3.82 -2.89
N ARG A 43 8.93 2.57 -2.92
CA ARG A 43 7.86 2.14 -3.83
C ARG A 43 6.50 2.73 -3.46
N GLY A 44 6.22 2.93 -2.17
CA GLY A 44 5.05 3.65 -1.69
C GLY A 44 4.99 5.07 -2.26
N ARG A 45 6.06 5.86 -2.11
CA ARG A 45 6.12 7.21 -2.70
C ARG A 45 5.93 7.23 -4.22
N ALA A 46 6.37 6.19 -4.93
CA ALA A 46 6.19 6.10 -6.37
C ALA A 46 4.72 5.89 -6.81
N LYS A 47 3.84 5.51 -5.86
CA LYS A 47 2.40 5.37 -6.09
C LYS A 47 1.60 6.65 -5.84
N TRP A 48 2.24 7.71 -5.31
CA TRP A 48 1.57 8.97 -4.98
C TRP A 48 0.88 9.59 -6.20
N GLN A 49 -0.41 9.85 -6.09
CA GLN A 49 -1.23 10.46 -7.15
C GLN A 49 -1.63 11.91 -6.85
N GLY A 50 -1.43 12.38 -5.61
CA GLY A 50 -1.74 13.75 -5.23
C GLY A 50 -0.70 14.78 -5.73
N LYS A 51 -0.86 16.03 -5.29
CA LYS A 51 0.01 17.14 -5.73
C LYS A 51 1.25 17.27 -4.85
N GLY A 52 2.30 17.83 -5.44
CA GLY A 52 3.46 18.27 -4.68
C GLY A 52 4.42 17.16 -4.28
N ARG A 53 5.25 17.44 -3.28
CA ARG A 53 6.30 16.53 -2.84
C ARG A 53 5.75 15.52 -1.84
N CYS A 54 5.57 14.29 -2.29
CA CYS A 54 5.16 13.17 -1.43
C CYS A 54 6.09 12.99 -0.21
N HIS A 55 5.49 12.90 0.97
CA HIS A 55 6.09 12.40 2.19
C HIS A 55 5.37 11.11 2.68
N VAL A 56 6.02 10.41 3.60
CA VAL A 56 5.50 9.15 4.20
C VAL A 56 5.36 9.39 5.69
N ASP A 57 4.13 9.32 6.17
CA ASP A 57 3.78 9.57 7.57
C ASP A 57 3.81 8.29 8.39
N ALA A 58 3.35 7.18 7.80
CA ALA A 58 3.35 5.87 8.45
C ALA A 58 3.59 4.72 7.47
N ILE A 59 4.20 3.66 7.99
CA ILE A 59 4.32 2.36 7.33
C ILE A 59 3.96 1.31 8.37
N VAL A 60 3.04 0.42 8.03
CA VAL A 60 2.63 -0.71 8.89
C VAL A 60 2.73 -1.98 8.07
N ARG A 61 3.37 -3.02 8.63
CA ARG A 61 3.30 -4.37 8.09
C ARG A 61 1.95 -4.98 8.44
N ILE A 62 1.32 -5.62 7.46
CA ILE A 62 0.07 -6.36 7.60
C ILE A 62 0.40 -7.84 7.49
N ASP A 63 0.55 -8.50 8.63
CA ASP A 63 0.79 -9.95 8.73
C ASP A 63 -0.47 -10.74 9.11
N GLN A 64 -1.53 -10.07 9.58
CA GLN A 64 -2.82 -10.69 9.90
C GLN A 64 -4.00 -9.73 9.68
N VAL A 65 -5.14 -10.25 9.19
CA VAL A 65 -6.43 -9.54 9.11
C VAL A 65 -7.53 -10.47 9.60
N ASP A 66 -8.34 -10.03 10.57
CA ASP A 66 -9.47 -10.79 11.13
C ASP A 66 -9.15 -12.26 11.47
N GLY A 67 -7.99 -12.49 12.11
CA GLY A 67 -7.54 -13.83 12.48
C GLY A 67 -6.79 -14.60 11.38
N HIS A 68 -6.75 -14.11 10.15
CA HIS A 68 -6.13 -14.79 9.01
C HIS A 68 -4.73 -14.26 8.72
N ALA A 69 -3.74 -15.15 8.67
CA ALA A 69 -2.36 -14.79 8.34
C ALA A 69 -2.23 -14.43 6.86
N ILE A 70 -1.44 -13.40 6.55
CA ILE A 70 -1.17 -12.95 5.18
C ILE A 70 0.18 -13.51 4.72
N ALA A 71 0.20 -14.07 3.51
CA ALA A 71 1.41 -14.48 2.82
C ALA A 71 1.36 -14.01 1.36
N ALA A 72 2.45 -13.42 0.88
CA ALA A 72 2.60 -13.03 -0.52
C ALA A 72 3.50 -14.03 -1.24
N THR A 73 3.04 -14.57 -2.37
CA THR A 73 3.82 -15.45 -3.23
C THR A 73 3.91 -14.86 -4.64
N PRO A 74 5.07 -14.91 -5.31
CA PRO A 74 5.16 -14.51 -6.71
C PRO A 74 4.14 -15.26 -7.58
N SER A 75 3.51 -14.56 -8.53
CA SER A 75 2.67 -15.24 -9.52
C SER A 75 3.54 -16.08 -10.45
N PRO A 76 3.17 -17.35 -10.76
CA PRO A 76 3.95 -18.24 -11.61
C PRO A 76 4.28 -17.70 -13.01
N ASP A 77 3.43 -16.82 -13.54
CA ASP A 77 3.49 -16.24 -14.87
C ASP A 77 3.83 -14.73 -14.86
N GLY A 78 4.10 -14.16 -13.68
CA GLY A 78 4.29 -12.72 -13.53
C GLY A 78 3.04 -11.89 -13.83
N ALA A 79 1.87 -12.51 -13.96
CA ALA A 79 0.61 -11.78 -14.07
C ALA A 79 0.41 -10.94 -12.82
N THR A 80 -0.03 -9.70 -13.01
CA THR A 80 -0.66 -8.96 -11.93
C THR A 80 -1.92 -9.74 -11.57
N GLY A 81 -2.07 -10.15 -10.30
CA GLY A 81 -3.28 -10.83 -9.83
C GLY A 81 -4.54 -9.98 -10.07
N ASP A 82 -5.70 -10.51 -9.67
CA ASP A 82 -6.98 -9.86 -9.91
C ASP A 82 -6.92 -8.35 -9.60
N VAL A 83 -7.11 -7.52 -10.65
CA VAL A 83 -7.36 -6.10 -10.46
C VAL A 83 -8.80 -6.04 -9.96
N VAL A 84 -8.95 -6.02 -8.64
CA VAL A 84 -10.25 -5.83 -8.02
C VAL A 84 -10.59 -4.34 -8.18
N ASP A 85 -11.67 -4.06 -8.92
CA ASP A 85 -12.28 -2.75 -8.88
C ASP A 85 -12.73 -2.50 -7.44
N LEU A 86 -12.05 -1.59 -6.75
CA LEU A 86 -12.45 -1.21 -5.40
C LEU A 86 -13.81 -0.52 -5.51
N ASP A 87 -14.80 -1.07 -4.81
CA ASP A 87 -16.08 -0.39 -4.62
C ASP A 87 -15.86 0.80 -3.68
N PRO A 88 -15.87 2.06 -4.18
CA PRO A 88 -15.65 3.23 -3.34
C PRO A 88 -16.87 3.52 -2.45
N THR A 89 -17.95 2.76 -2.60
CA THR A 89 -19.19 2.85 -1.83
C THR A 89 -19.36 1.70 -0.83
N TYR A 90 -18.34 0.85 -0.66
CA TYR A 90 -18.37 -0.20 0.35
C TYR A 90 -18.48 0.41 1.75
N GLU A 91 -19.60 0.12 2.41
CA GLU A 91 -19.82 0.38 3.82
C GLU A 91 -19.83 -0.99 4.54
N PRO A 92 -18.93 -1.24 5.52
CA PRO A 92 -19.01 -2.47 6.29
C PRO A 92 -20.35 -2.54 7.02
N GLY A 93 -20.94 -3.73 7.09
CA GLY A 93 -22.14 -3.95 7.90
C GLY A 93 -21.86 -3.78 9.39
N ASP A 94 -22.90 -3.42 10.15
CA ASP A 94 -22.87 -3.32 11.62
C ASP A 94 -22.49 -4.65 12.31
#